data_AF-A0A950UBY2-F1
#
_entry.id   AF-A0A950UBY2-F1
#
_cell.length_a   1.000
_cell.length_b   1.000
_cell.length_c   1.000
_cell.angle_alpha   90.00
_cell.angle_beta   90.00
_cell.angle_gamma   90.00
#
_symmetry.space_group_name_H-M   'P 1'
#
loop_
_entity.id
_entity.type
_entity.pdbx_description
1 polymer ?
#
loop_
_entity_poly.entity_id
_entity_poly.type
_entity_poly.pdbx_seq_one_letter_code
_entity_poly.pdbx_strand_id
1 'polypeptide(L)'
;MITLASGLITLRLELPAHFLDGTSERAGFVLLVAFLASFLFIRTSARLIRSPKVPWWPGSVKTGSGLHLHHLVWGIVLMLLVGFLSFAFHQQSPRTEILAALFGIGAGLTLDEFALWIHLRDVYWTEEGRASFDAVIVATVIGGLIVLGAVPFDLPNNASSVDTLLSAIVVDVLLAAVTIIKGKRLLGLIGIFIPLVSLIGAVRLARPKSPWARRFYPPNSRRLARARARWGRIEARRRRVADAIAGAQEPSSEPTPTAGEAPDRKLARNE
;
A
#
# COMPACT_ATOMS: atom_id res chain seq x y z
N MET A 1 14.72 48.82 14.78
CA MET A 1 14.33 48.29 16.11
C MET A 1 13.82 46.88 15.88
N ILE A 2 14.48 45.88 16.46
CA ILE A 2 14.29 44.45 16.18
C ILE A 2 13.13 43.92 17.01
N THR A 3 12.14 43.30 16.36
CA THR A 3 11.20 42.40 17.03
C THR A 3 10.95 41.19 16.14
N LEU A 4 11.44 40.03 16.59
CA LEU A 4 11.29 38.73 15.96
C LEU A 4 9.83 38.28 16.08
N ALA A 5 9.11 38.16 14.96
CA ALA A 5 7.82 37.49 14.90
C ALA A 5 7.99 36.13 14.22
N SER A 6 8.04 35.10 15.07
CA SER A 6 7.80 33.68 14.79
C SER A 6 7.27 33.36 13.38
N GLY A 7 8.15 32.83 12.52
CA GLY A 7 7.79 32.18 11.28
C GLY A 7 7.04 30.87 11.54
N LEU A 8 5.76 30.98 11.87
CA LEU A 8 4.81 29.88 11.71
C LEU A 8 4.65 29.67 10.21
N ILE A 9 5.26 28.60 9.68
CA ILE A 9 4.88 28.06 8.37
C ILE A 9 3.44 27.61 8.51
N THR A 10 2.50 28.47 8.15
CA THR A 10 1.09 28.13 8.01
C THR A 10 0.95 27.27 6.77
N LEU A 11 1.03 25.95 6.95
CA LEU A 11 0.54 24.99 5.96
C LEU A 11 -0.98 25.13 5.90
N ARG A 12 -1.48 26.06 5.09
CA ARG A 12 -2.87 26.04 4.64
C ARG A 12 -3.01 24.89 3.65
N LEU A 13 -3.44 23.73 4.15
CA LEU A 13 -4.17 22.81 3.29
C LEU A 13 -5.54 23.45 3.03
N GLU A 14 -5.65 24.21 1.96
CA GLU A 14 -6.95 24.55 1.40
C GLU A 14 -7.51 23.25 0.81
N LEU A 15 -8.17 22.45 1.66
CA LEU A 15 -9.08 21.42 1.16
C LEU A 15 -10.14 22.18 0.36
N PRO A 16 -10.20 22.04 -0.97
CA PRO A 16 -11.12 22.85 -1.74
C PRO A 16 -12.52 22.47 -1.28
N ALA A 17 -13.28 23.39 -0.70
CA ALA A 17 -14.68 23.14 -0.35
C ALA A 17 -15.53 22.69 -1.56
N HIS A 18 -14.95 22.82 -2.76
CA HIS A 18 -15.46 22.53 -4.09
C HIS A 18 -14.78 21.33 -4.77
N PHE A 19 -13.99 20.52 -4.07
CA PHE A 19 -13.22 19.44 -4.74
C PHE A 19 -14.10 18.36 -5.38
N LEU A 20 -15.37 18.24 -4.98
CA LEU A 20 -16.35 17.33 -5.58
C LEU A 20 -17.17 17.97 -6.72
N ASP A 21 -16.94 19.25 -7.03
CA ASP A 21 -17.68 19.97 -8.07
C ASP A 21 -17.20 19.53 -9.46
N GLY A 22 -15.91 19.20 -9.57
CA GLY A 22 -15.33 18.60 -10.76
C GLY A 22 -15.75 17.14 -10.94
N THR A 23 -16.11 16.76 -12.18
CA THR A 23 -16.61 15.40 -12.48
C THR A 23 -15.52 14.35 -12.28
N SER A 24 -14.26 14.68 -12.59
CA SER A 24 -13.11 13.77 -12.48
C SER A 24 -12.74 13.51 -11.02
N GLU A 25 -12.70 14.56 -10.20
CA GLU A 25 -12.38 14.52 -8.78
C GLU A 25 -13.47 13.76 -8.01
N ARG A 26 -14.75 14.04 -8.31
CA ARG A 26 -15.88 13.29 -7.76
C ARG A 26 -15.82 11.81 -8.13
N ALA A 27 -15.57 11.49 -9.39
CA ALA A 27 -15.43 10.10 -9.83
C ALA A 27 -14.25 9.40 -9.12
N GLY A 28 -13.10 10.06 -9.01
CA GLY A 28 -11.94 9.54 -8.29
C GLY A 28 -12.22 9.29 -6.81
N PHE A 29 -12.93 10.21 -6.15
CA PHE A 29 -13.36 10.04 -4.77
C PHE A 29 -14.31 8.84 -4.60
N VAL A 30 -15.32 8.73 -5.47
CA VAL A 30 -16.27 7.60 -5.46
C VAL A 30 -15.55 6.28 -5.68
N LEU A 31 -14.61 6.22 -6.63
CA LEU A 31 -13.76 5.03 -6.86
C LEU A 31 -13.01 4.66 -5.60
N LEU A 32 -12.33 5.61 -4.96
CA LEU A 32 -11.52 5.37 -3.77
C LEU A 32 -12.36 4.86 -2.60
N VAL A 33 -13.53 5.45 -2.37
CA VAL A 33 -14.47 5.01 -1.32
C VAL A 33 -15.00 3.62 -1.62
N ALA A 34 -15.43 3.36 -2.85
CA ALA A 34 -15.95 2.06 -3.26
C ALA A 34 -14.88 0.95 -3.16
N PHE A 35 -13.64 1.27 -3.54
CA PHE A 35 -12.47 0.42 -3.35
C PHE A 35 -12.25 0.04 -1.90
N LEU A 36 -12.16 1.02 -1.00
CA LEU A 36 -11.93 0.78 0.42
C LEU A 36 -13.08 0.01 1.07
N ALA A 37 -14.31 0.37 0.75
CA ALA A 37 -15.50 -0.30 1.26
C ALA A 37 -15.56 -1.75 0.79
N SER A 38 -15.29 -2.01 -0.49
CA SER A 38 -15.26 -3.36 -1.05
C SER A 38 -14.14 -4.21 -0.46
N PHE A 39 -12.93 -3.67 -0.35
CA PHE A 39 -11.81 -4.34 0.30
C PHE A 39 -12.15 -4.72 1.74
N LEU A 40 -12.67 -3.78 2.54
CA LEU A 40 -13.02 -4.05 3.93
C LEU A 40 -14.15 -5.08 4.03
N PHE A 41 -15.15 -4.98 3.16
CA PHE A 41 -16.27 -5.91 3.09
C PHE A 41 -15.79 -7.33 2.79
N ILE A 42 -15.02 -7.52 1.71
CA ILE A 42 -14.59 -8.86 1.30
C ILE A 42 -13.59 -9.46 2.28
N ARG A 43 -12.70 -8.64 2.84
CA ARG A 43 -11.79 -9.04 3.91
C ARG A 43 -12.55 -9.54 5.13
N THR A 44 -13.62 -8.84 5.51
CA THR A 44 -14.49 -9.23 6.63
C THR A 44 -15.26 -10.50 6.30
N SER A 45 -15.83 -10.59 5.09
CA SER A 45 -16.51 -11.80 4.59
C SER A 45 -15.60 -13.03 4.66
N ALA A 46 -14.36 -12.94 4.15
CA ALA A 46 -13.38 -14.03 4.16
C ALA A 46 -12.96 -14.46 5.57
N ARG A 47 -13.06 -13.57 6.57
CA ARG A 47 -12.84 -13.92 7.98
C ARG A 47 -14.06 -14.61 8.59
N LEU A 48 -15.25 -14.11 8.31
CA LEU A 48 -16.49 -14.66 8.85
C LEU A 48 -16.75 -16.07 8.33
N ILE A 49 -16.44 -16.35 7.06
CA ILE A 49 -16.52 -17.71 6.48
C ILE A 49 -15.62 -18.71 7.22
N ARG A 50 -14.48 -18.26 7.76
CA ARG A 50 -13.56 -19.09 8.54
C ARG A 50 -13.92 -19.18 10.02
N SER A 51 -14.89 -18.40 10.48
CA SER A 51 -15.29 -18.38 11.89
C SER A 51 -16.28 -19.50 12.18
N PRO A 52 -15.97 -20.46 13.09
CA PRO A 52 -16.92 -21.49 13.49
C PRO A 52 -18.09 -20.94 14.33
N LYS A 53 -18.02 -19.66 14.74
CA LYS A 53 -18.98 -19.04 15.67
C LYS A 53 -20.01 -18.16 14.98
N VAL A 54 -19.79 -17.76 13.72
CA VAL A 54 -20.65 -16.79 13.03
C VAL A 54 -21.12 -17.39 11.71
N PRO A 55 -22.42 -17.69 11.54
CA PRO A 55 -22.95 -18.11 10.26
C PRO A 55 -22.90 -16.91 9.28
N TRP A 56 -22.27 -17.11 8.11
CA TRP A 56 -22.12 -16.07 7.08
C TRP A 56 -22.59 -16.58 5.72
N TRP A 57 -23.66 -15.98 5.23
CA TRP A 57 -24.44 -16.46 4.09
C TRP A 57 -23.76 -16.29 2.71
N PRO A 58 -22.97 -15.24 2.39
CA PRO A 58 -22.31 -15.15 1.09
C PRO A 58 -21.47 -16.37 0.72
N GLY A 59 -20.88 -17.04 1.72
CA GLY A 59 -20.17 -18.31 1.56
C GLY A 59 -19.00 -18.25 0.56
N SER A 60 -18.41 -19.42 0.29
CA SER A 60 -17.43 -19.58 -0.79
C SER A 60 -18.14 -20.03 -2.07
N VAL A 61 -17.79 -19.44 -3.22
CA VAL A 61 -18.30 -19.91 -4.52
C VAL A 61 -17.48 -21.11 -4.99
N LYS A 62 -18.13 -22.26 -5.13
CA LYS A 62 -17.53 -23.48 -5.68
C LYS A 62 -18.32 -23.99 -6.87
N THR A 63 -17.65 -24.50 -7.90
CA THR A 63 -18.31 -25.24 -8.97
C THR A 63 -18.80 -26.61 -8.47
N GLY A 64 -19.69 -27.26 -9.23
CA GLY A 64 -20.10 -28.64 -8.94
C GLY A 64 -18.95 -29.66 -8.96
N SER A 65 -17.83 -29.34 -9.60
CA SER A 65 -16.58 -30.12 -9.60
C SER A 65 -15.66 -29.84 -8.40
N GLY A 66 -16.02 -28.91 -7.51
CA GLY A 66 -15.23 -28.54 -6.34
C GLY A 66 -14.18 -27.45 -6.59
N LEU A 67 -14.15 -26.80 -7.76
CA LEU A 67 -13.25 -25.67 -8.03
C LEU A 67 -13.69 -24.45 -7.23
N HIS A 68 -12.79 -23.89 -6.43
CA HIS A 68 -13.00 -22.67 -5.68
C HIS A 68 -12.65 -21.44 -6.52
N LEU A 69 -13.63 -20.56 -6.75
CA LEU A 69 -13.37 -19.29 -7.42
C LEU A 69 -13.06 -18.24 -6.36
N HIS A 70 -11.81 -17.76 -6.38
CA HIS A 70 -11.39 -16.63 -5.56
C HIS A 70 -12.12 -15.37 -6.00
N HIS A 71 -12.47 -14.53 -5.03
CA HIS A 71 -13.24 -13.31 -5.28
C HIS A 71 -12.47 -12.30 -6.15
N LEU A 72 -11.14 -12.42 -6.20
CA LEU A 72 -10.28 -11.67 -7.11
C LEU A 72 -10.68 -11.85 -8.59
N VAL A 73 -11.17 -13.04 -8.98
CA VAL A 73 -11.52 -13.34 -10.37
C VAL A 73 -12.68 -12.46 -10.81
N TRP A 74 -13.70 -12.34 -9.97
CA TRP A 74 -14.84 -11.44 -10.20
C TRP A 74 -14.40 -9.98 -10.22
N GLY A 75 -13.46 -9.60 -9.35
CA GLY A 75 -12.86 -8.27 -9.35
C GLY A 75 -12.16 -7.92 -10.67
N ILE A 76 -11.36 -8.84 -11.22
CA ILE A 76 -10.68 -8.67 -12.50
C ILE A 76 -11.69 -8.51 -13.64
N VAL A 77 -12.69 -9.41 -13.72
CA VAL A 77 -13.72 -9.36 -14.75
C VAL A 77 -14.48 -8.03 -14.69
N LEU A 78 -14.85 -7.59 -13.48
CA LEU A 78 -15.54 -6.32 -13.28
C LEU A 78 -14.68 -5.13 -13.71
N MET A 79 -13.40 -5.08 -13.33
CA MET A 79 -12.49 -4.01 -13.75
C MET A 79 -12.29 -3.98 -15.27
N LEU A 80 -12.12 -5.13 -15.91
CA LEU A 80 -11.96 -5.22 -17.37
C LEU A 80 -13.21 -4.73 -18.09
N LEU A 81 -14.40 -5.17 -17.66
CA LEU A 81 -15.68 -4.76 -18.23
C LEU A 81 -15.89 -3.25 -18.06
N VAL A 82 -15.78 -2.76 -16.83
CA VAL A 82 -16.04 -1.34 -16.51
C VAL A 82 -15.01 -0.42 -17.13
N GLY A 83 -13.73 -0.84 -17.13
CA GLY A 83 -12.66 -0.14 -17.84
C GLY A 83 -12.96 -0.04 -19.34
N PHE A 84 -13.35 -1.15 -19.98
CA PHE A 84 -13.77 -1.14 -21.38
C PHE A 84 -14.95 -0.20 -21.62
N LEU A 85 -16.01 -0.30 -20.82
CA LEU A 85 -17.21 0.55 -20.94
C LEU A 85 -16.87 2.04 -20.75
N SER A 86 -15.90 2.37 -19.90
CA SER A 86 -15.45 3.74 -19.67
C SER A 86 -14.83 4.38 -20.92
N PHE A 87 -14.17 3.57 -21.77
CA PHE A 87 -13.60 4.02 -23.05
C PHE A 87 -14.59 3.93 -24.21
N ALA A 88 -15.49 2.95 -24.19
CA ALA A 88 -16.42 2.69 -25.29
C ALA A 88 -17.54 3.73 -25.40
N PHE A 89 -17.89 4.40 -24.29
CA PHE A 89 -19.02 5.32 -24.24
C PHE A 89 -18.63 6.70 -23.71
N HIS A 90 -19.32 7.73 -24.22
CA HIS A 90 -19.25 9.08 -23.64
C HIS A 90 -19.83 9.06 -22.23
N GLN A 91 -19.00 9.41 -21.26
CA GLN A 91 -19.37 9.44 -19.86
C GLN A 91 -19.86 10.83 -19.46
N GLN A 92 -20.99 10.86 -18.77
CA GLN A 92 -21.54 12.05 -18.12
C GLN A 92 -22.03 11.63 -16.75
N SER A 93 -22.06 12.56 -15.81
CA SER A 93 -22.65 12.29 -14.50
C SER A 93 -24.12 11.87 -14.66
N PRO A 94 -24.62 10.82 -13.96
CA PRO A 94 -23.94 10.03 -12.92
C PRO A 94 -23.20 8.77 -13.41
N ARG A 95 -23.16 8.52 -14.73
CA ARG A 95 -22.57 7.28 -15.30
C ARG A 95 -21.08 7.18 -15.00
N THR A 96 -20.36 8.29 -15.04
CA THR A 96 -18.93 8.34 -14.70
C THR A 96 -18.69 7.82 -13.29
N GLU A 97 -19.47 8.28 -12.31
CA GLU A 97 -19.36 7.93 -10.90
C GLU A 97 -19.81 6.49 -10.65
N ILE A 98 -20.82 6.00 -11.36
CA ILE A 98 -21.24 4.61 -11.30
C ILE A 98 -20.12 3.68 -11.79
N LEU A 99 -19.54 3.98 -12.96
CA LEU A 99 -18.42 3.20 -13.47
C LEU A 99 -17.20 3.30 -12.54
N ALA A 100 -16.93 4.48 -11.99
CA ALA A 100 -15.86 4.67 -11.01
C ALA A 100 -16.08 3.81 -9.74
N ALA A 101 -17.32 3.75 -9.23
CA ALA A 101 -17.68 2.90 -8.10
C ALA A 101 -17.50 1.42 -8.42
N LEU A 102 -17.99 0.96 -9.58
CA LEU A 102 -17.87 -0.45 -9.99
C LEU A 102 -16.41 -0.84 -10.22
N PHE A 103 -15.60 0.04 -10.81
CA PHE A 103 -14.16 -0.17 -10.95
C PHE A 103 -13.48 -0.26 -9.57
N GLY A 104 -13.82 0.65 -8.66
CA GLY A 104 -13.34 0.63 -7.27
C GLY A 104 -13.67 -0.69 -6.57
N ILE A 105 -14.92 -1.16 -6.68
CA ILE A 105 -15.34 -2.46 -6.15
C ILE A 105 -14.48 -3.59 -6.75
N GLY A 106 -14.30 -3.60 -8.06
CA GLY A 106 -13.47 -4.60 -8.73
C GLY A 106 -12.04 -4.61 -8.20
N ALA A 107 -11.43 -3.43 -8.06
CA ALA A 107 -10.10 -3.27 -7.48
C ALA A 107 -10.03 -3.75 -6.02
N GLY A 108 -11.07 -3.50 -5.22
CA GLY A 108 -11.14 -3.89 -3.81
C GLY A 108 -11.19 -5.40 -3.63
N LEU A 109 -12.01 -6.07 -4.43
CA LEU A 109 -12.07 -7.53 -4.52
C LEU A 109 -10.73 -8.11 -4.98
N THR A 110 -10.10 -7.50 -5.96
CA THR A 110 -8.84 -8.02 -6.50
C THR A 110 -7.66 -7.85 -5.55
N LEU A 111 -7.54 -6.70 -4.87
CA LEU A 111 -6.41 -6.42 -4.00
C LEU A 111 -6.45 -7.13 -2.64
N ASP A 112 -7.58 -7.70 -2.21
CA ASP A 112 -7.61 -8.51 -0.98
C ASP A 112 -6.70 -9.75 -1.07
N GLU A 113 -6.57 -10.32 -2.27
CA GLU A 113 -5.67 -11.44 -2.55
C GLU A 113 -4.39 -11.02 -3.30
N PHE A 114 -3.94 -9.77 -3.14
CA PHE A 114 -2.72 -9.27 -3.78
C PHE A 114 -1.49 -10.18 -3.54
N ALA A 115 -1.41 -10.85 -2.38
CA ALA A 115 -0.34 -11.80 -2.09
C ALA A 115 -0.25 -12.94 -3.12
N LEU A 116 -1.40 -13.46 -3.56
CA LEU A 116 -1.51 -14.59 -4.51
C LEU A 116 -1.01 -14.22 -5.91
N TRP A 117 -1.11 -12.94 -6.29
CA TRP A 117 -0.63 -12.44 -7.58
C TRP A 117 0.89 -12.51 -7.70
N ILE A 118 1.60 -12.23 -6.60
CA ILE A 118 3.06 -12.17 -6.58
C ILE A 118 3.65 -13.54 -6.24
N HIS A 119 2.96 -14.35 -5.44
CA HIS A 119 3.41 -15.67 -5.03
C HIS A 119 2.31 -16.69 -5.35
N LEU A 120 2.41 -17.32 -6.52
CA LEU A 120 1.45 -18.33 -7.00
C LEU A 120 1.44 -19.64 -6.20
N ARG A 121 2.27 -19.79 -5.16
CA ARG A 121 2.25 -20.94 -4.25
C ARG A 121 1.86 -20.45 -2.86
N ASP A 122 0.76 -20.99 -2.36
CA ASP A 122 0.27 -20.95 -0.97
C ASP A 122 1.33 -21.53 0.00
N VAL A 123 2.48 -20.87 0.15
CA VAL A 123 3.57 -21.32 1.03
C VAL A 123 4.27 -20.15 1.72
N TYR A 124 3.57 -19.04 1.98
CA TYR A 124 4.11 -17.97 2.84
C TYR A 124 3.08 -17.49 3.88
N TRP A 125 2.49 -18.48 4.55
CA TRP A 125 1.33 -18.43 5.46
C TRP A 125 1.49 -17.66 6.79
N THR A 126 2.35 -16.64 6.86
CA THR A 126 2.33 -15.68 7.98
C THR A 126 2.39 -14.22 7.53
N GLU A 127 2.61 -13.94 6.24
CA GLU A 127 2.74 -12.57 5.70
C GLU A 127 1.59 -12.17 4.74
N GLU A 128 0.70 -13.08 4.34
CA GLU A 128 -0.32 -12.86 3.29
C GLU A 128 -1.29 -11.72 3.60
N GLY A 129 -1.83 -11.67 4.82
CA GLY A 129 -2.68 -10.54 5.25
C GLY A 129 -1.94 -9.20 5.30
N ARG A 130 -0.61 -9.21 5.41
CA ARG A 130 0.23 -8.00 5.48
C ARG A 130 0.57 -7.47 4.10
N ALA A 131 0.80 -8.33 3.11
CA ALA A 131 1.10 -7.89 1.75
C ALA A 131 -0.10 -7.18 1.10
N SER A 132 -1.31 -7.75 1.22
CA SER A 132 -2.54 -7.12 0.72
C SER A 132 -2.84 -5.81 1.46
N PHE A 133 -2.68 -5.78 2.79
CA PHE A 133 -2.83 -4.56 3.58
C PHE A 133 -1.86 -3.44 3.14
N ASP A 134 -0.62 -3.80 2.84
CA ASP A 134 0.39 -2.85 2.38
C ASP A 134 0.06 -2.30 0.99
N ALA A 135 -0.40 -3.16 0.08
CA ALA A 135 -0.86 -2.75 -1.24
C ALA A 135 -2.04 -1.77 -1.14
N VAL A 136 -3.02 -2.07 -0.28
CA VAL A 136 -4.18 -1.20 -0.06
C VAL A 136 -3.77 0.14 0.55
N ILE A 137 -2.86 0.18 1.53
CA ILE A 137 -2.35 1.45 2.06
C ILE A 137 -1.70 2.27 0.94
N VAL A 138 -0.84 1.65 0.14
CA VAL A 138 -0.15 2.31 -0.97
C VAL A 138 -1.16 2.88 -1.98
N ALA A 139 -2.11 2.06 -2.43
CA ALA A 139 -3.16 2.47 -3.35
C ALA A 139 -4.02 3.60 -2.78
N THR A 140 -4.39 3.51 -1.50
CA THR A 140 -5.20 4.52 -0.80
C THR A 140 -4.48 5.86 -0.71
N VAL A 141 -3.20 5.84 -0.35
CA VAL A 141 -2.40 7.05 -0.20
C VAL A 141 -2.18 7.72 -1.55
N ILE A 142 -1.78 6.96 -2.59
CA ILE A 142 -1.59 7.54 -3.92
C ILE A 142 -2.93 8.03 -4.48
N GLY A 143 -3.96 7.18 -4.45
CA GLY A 143 -5.29 7.54 -4.95
C GLY A 143 -5.84 8.76 -4.21
N GLY A 144 -5.71 8.81 -2.89
CA GLY A 144 -6.12 9.97 -2.09
C GLY A 144 -5.36 11.24 -2.47
N LEU A 145 -4.05 11.18 -2.68
CA LEU A 145 -3.26 12.33 -3.14
C LEU A 145 -3.74 12.83 -4.52
N ILE A 146 -3.98 11.92 -5.46
CA ILE A 146 -4.49 12.27 -6.79
C ILE A 146 -5.88 12.90 -6.70
N VAL A 147 -6.79 12.31 -5.91
CA VAL A 147 -8.17 12.82 -5.71
C VAL A 147 -8.16 14.20 -5.07
N LEU A 148 -7.22 14.46 -4.17
CA LEU A 148 -7.04 15.78 -3.55
C LEU A 148 -6.35 16.80 -4.47
N GLY A 149 -6.05 16.43 -5.72
CA GLY A 149 -5.40 17.32 -6.69
C GLY A 149 -3.93 17.59 -6.38
N ALA A 150 -3.26 16.70 -5.64
CA ALA A 150 -1.83 16.83 -5.42
C ALA A 150 -1.09 16.60 -6.75
N VAL A 151 -0.69 17.70 -7.39
CA VAL A 151 0.12 17.66 -8.61
C VAL A 151 1.60 17.65 -8.18
N PRO A 152 2.36 16.59 -8.50
CA PRO A 152 3.79 16.63 -8.25
C PRO A 152 4.40 17.72 -9.15
N PHE A 153 5.30 18.52 -8.59
CA PHE A 153 6.09 19.54 -9.32
C PHE A 153 5.37 20.81 -9.75
N ASP A 154 4.24 21.19 -9.11
CA ASP A 154 3.62 22.49 -9.34
C ASP A 154 4.51 23.63 -8.80
N LEU A 155 5.19 24.34 -9.70
CA LEU A 155 6.05 25.48 -9.36
C LEU A 155 5.30 26.78 -9.65
N PRO A 156 5.44 27.82 -8.80
CA PRO A 156 4.83 29.12 -9.04
C PRO A 156 5.19 29.66 -10.44
N ASN A 157 4.16 30.07 -11.21
CA ASN A 157 4.21 30.52 -12.60
C ASN A 157 5.18 31.69 -12.91
N ASN A 158 5.82 32.24 -11.89
CA ASN A 158 6.68 33.40 -11.91
C ASN A 158 8.17 33.08 -11.66
N ALA A 159 8.59 31.81 -11.64
CA ALA A 159 9.97 31.45 -11.24
C ALA A 159 10.72 30.37 -12.06
N SER A 160 10.12 29.64 -13.00
CA SER A 160 10.78 28.46 -13.57
C SER A 160 11.21 28.61 -15.03
N SER A 161 12.52 28.81 -15.24
CA SER A 161 13.16 28.31 -16.47
C SER A 161 13.01 26.78 -16.50
N VAL A 162 13.00 26.16 -17.69
CA VAL A 162 12.94 24.70 -17.85
C VAL A 162 13.98 24.00 -16.95
N ASP A 163 15.16 24.60 -16.83
CA ASP A 163 16.25 24.12 -15.98
C ASP A 163 15.90 24.08 -14.49
N THR A 164 15.12 25.06 -14.00
CA THR A 164 14.67 25.11 -12.60
C THR A 164 13.68 23.99 -12.31
N LEU A 165 12.73 23.76 -13.22
CA LEU A 165 11.76 22.67 -13.12
C LEU A 165 12.46 21.31 -13.16
N LEU A 166 13.38 21.13 -14.13
CA LEU A 166 14.15 19.89 -14.26
C LEU A 166 15.00 19.64 -13.01
N SER A 167 15.66 20.67 -12.48
CA SER A 167 16.45 20.57 -11.25
C SER A 167 15.59 20.19 -10.04
N ALA A 168 14.40 20.79 -9.91
CA ALA A 168 13.45 20.46 -8.83
C ALA A 168 12.98 19.01 -8.91
N ILE A 169 12.62 18.54 -10.11
CA ILE A 169 12.21 17.15 -10.35
C ILE A 169 13.35 16.19 -9.98
N VAL A 170 14.58 16.45 -10.47
CA VAL A 170 15.74 15.60 -10.16
C VAL A 170 16.00 15.53 -8.67
N VAL A 171 15.99 16.67 -7.96
CA VAL A 171 16.20 16.71 -6.51
C VAL A 171 15.13 15.90 -5.78
N ASP A 172 13.86 16.06 -6.14
CA ASP A 172 12.77 15.33 -5.49
C ASP A 172 12.86 13.82 -5.74
N VAL A 173 13.10 13.41 -6.99
CA VAL A 173 13.31 11.98 -7.34
C VAL A 173 14.48 11.40 -6.56
N LEU A 174 15.58 12.13 -6.40
CA LEU A 174 16.73 11.69 -5.59
C LEU A 174 16.36 11.56 -4.10
N LEU A 175 15.61 12.50 -3.53
CA LEU A 175 15.15 12.43 -2.14
C LEU A 175 14.20 11.24 -1.92
N ALA A 176 13.27 11.01 -2.84
CA ALA A 176 12.37 9.85 -2.83
C ALA A 176 13.18 8.55 -2.92
N ALA A 177 14.13 8.46 -3.85
CA ALA A 177 15.00 7.30 -4.03
C ALA A 177 15.81 7.01 -2.76
N VAL A 178 16.45 8.02 -2.16
CA VAL A 178 17.18 7.86 -0.88
C VAL A 178 16.25 7.35 0.22
N THR A 179 15.03 7.87 0.30
CA THR A 179 14.03 7.44 1.29
C THR A 179 13.61 5.98 1.08
N ILE A 180 13.41 5.55 -0.16
CA ILE A 180 13.10 4.17 -0.54
C ILE A 180 14.28 3.24 -0.21
N ILE A 181 15.51 3.61 -0.58
CA ILE A 181 16.74 2.85 -0.28
C ILE A 181 16.95 2.71 1.23
N LYS A 182 16.54 3.72 2.02
CA LYS A 182 16.49 3.67 3.49
C LYS A 182 15.39 2.76 4.05
N GLY A 183 14.65 2.05 3.21
CA GLY A 183 13.59 1.11 3.56
C GLY A 183 12.25 1.76 3.90
N LYS A 184 12.05 3.04 3.58
CA LYS A 184 10.82 3.80 3.87
C LYS A 184 9.98 3.98 2.61
N ARG A 185 9.63 2.87 1.95
CA ARG A 185 9.00 2.83 0.61
C ARG A 185 7.78 3.76 0.51
N LEU A 186 6.80 3.60 1.39
CA LEU A 186 5.60 4.43 1.44
C LEU A 186 5.92 5.92 1.61
N LEU A 187 6.89 6.25 2.46
CA LEU A 187 7.27 7.63 2.73
C LEU A 187 7.99 8.28 1.53
N GLY A 188 8.78 7.49 0.79
CA GLY A 188 9.41 7.95 -0.45
C GLY A 188 8.38 8.15 -1.56
N LEU A 189 7.37 7.28 -1.65
CA LEU A 189 6.28 7.39 -2.62
C LEU A 189 5.38 8.61 -2.37
N ILE A 190 4.97 8.83 -1.11
CA ILE A 190 4.30 10.09 -0.70
C ILE A 190 5.19 11.29 -1.01
N GLY A 191 6.49 11.12 -0.81
CA GLY A 191 7.51 12.12 -1.03
C GLY A 191 7.55 12.68 -2.46
N ILE A 192 7.17 11.90 -3.47
CA ILE A 192 7.11 12.36 -4.87
C ILE A 192 6.05 13.47 -5.06
N PHE A 193 4.95 13.38 -4.32
CA PHE A 193 3.89 14.40 -4.34
C PHE A 193 4.17 15.52 -3.35
N ILE A 194 4.91 15.21 -2.28
CA ILE A 194 5.19 16.14 -1.18
C ILE A 194 6.69 16.07 -0.85
N PRO A 195 7.55 16.85 -1.53
CA PRO A 195 9.01 16.77 -1.39
C PRO A 195 9.52 16.94 0.05
N LEU A 196 8.77 17.65 0.90
CA LEU A 196 9.11 17.77 2.32
C LEU A 196 9.06 16.41 3.05
N VAL A 197 8.17 15.51 2.65
CA VAL A 197 8.04 14.16 3.22
C VAL A 197 9.23 13.29 2.81
N SER A 198 9.67 13.36 1.54
CA SER A 198 10.89 12.67 1.08
C SER A 198 12.13 13.26 1.76
N LEU A 199 12.21 14.57 2.01
CA LEU A 199 13.31 15.20 2.75
C LEU A 199 13.40 14.71 4.20
N ILE A 200 12.28 14.73 4.94
CA ILE A 200 12.23 14.19 6.31
C ILE A 200 12.58 12.70 6.31
N GLY A 201 12.08 11.97 5.31
CA GLY A 201 12.45 10.59 5.03
C GLY A 201 13.94 10.43 4.84
N ALA A 202 14.58 11.25 4.00
CA ALA A 202 15.99 11.17 3.69
C ALA A 202 16.85 11.51 4.92
N VAL A 203 16.51 12.51 5.73
CA VAL A 203 17.30 12.88 6.92
C VAL A 203 17.19 11.85 8.04
N ARG A 204 16.00 11.26 8.25
CA ARG A 204 15.77 10.32 9.36
C ARG A 204 16.51 8.99 9.17
N LEU A 205 16.79 8.32 10.29
CA LEU A 205 17.45 7.00 10.31
C LEU A 205 16.73 5.98 9.39
N ALA A 206 17.54 5.20 8.68
CA ALA A 206 17.08 4.09 7.85
C ALA A 206 16.49 2.92 8.66
N ARG A 207 15.67 2.08 8.01
CA ARG A 207 15.22 0.81 8.60
C ARG A 207 16.42 -0.13 8.81
N PRO A 208 16.51 -0.86 9.93
CA PRO A 208 17.67 -1.71 10.25
C PRO A 208 18.00 -2.77 9.19
N LYS A 209 16.99 -3.30 8.50
CA LYS A 209 17.15 -4.32 7.44
C LYS A 209 17.31 -3.73 6.03
N SER A 210 17.37 -2.41 5.87
CA SER A 210 17.45 -1.76 4.56
C SER A 210 18.86 -1.84 3.94
N PRO A 211 18.99 -1.75 2.60
CA PRO A 211 20.29 -1.64 1.93
C PRO A 211 21.17 -0.53 2.52
N TRP A 212 20.58 0.64 2.81
CA TRP A 212 21.30 1.75 3.45
C TRP A 212 21.90 1.36 4.80
N ALA A 213 21.10 0.73 5.68
CA ALA A 213 21.59 0.34 7.00
C ALA A 213 22.69 -0.72 6.91
N ARG A 214 22.56 -1.69 6.00
CA ARG A 214 23.62 -2.70 5.79
C ARG A 214 24.94 -2.08 5.33
N ARG A 215 24.89 -1.05 4.49
CA ARG A 215 26.10 -0.40 3.97
C ARG A 215 26.72 0.60 4.94
N PHE A 216 25.91 1.39 5.65
CA PHE A 216 26.39 2.55 6.40
C PHE A 216 26.34 2.38 7.93
N TYR A 217 25.68 1.35 8.47
CA TYR A 217 25.59 1.15 9.92
C TYR A 217 26.37 -0.11 10.34
N PRO A 218 27.54 0.05 11.01
CA PRO A 218 28.27 -1.08 11.58
C PRO A 218 27.43 -1.89 12.59
N PRO A 219 27.65 -3.21 12.73
CA PRO A 219 26.85 -4.09 13.59
C PRO A 219 26.72 -3.65 15.05
N ASN A 220 27.77 -3.01 15.59
CA ASN A 220 27.85 -2.55 16.97
C ASN A 220 27.66 -1.02 17.12
N SER A 221 27.15 -0.34 16.09
CA SER A 221 27.00 1.12 16.13
C SER A 221 25.81 1.58 16.97
N ARG A 222 25.98 2.68 17.72
CA ARG A 222 24.90 3.37 18.43
C ARG A 222 23.74 3.75 17.49
N ARG A 223 24.04 4.06 16.21
CA ARG A 223 23.04 4.38 15.18
C ARG A 223 22.15 3.17 14.84
N LEU A 224 22.73 1.97 14.69
CA LEU A 224 21.96 0.76 14.42
C LEU A 224 21.07 0.36 15.60
N ALA A 225 21.60 0.46 16.83
CA ALA A 225 20.83 0.18 18.04
C ALA A 225 19.61 1.11 18.17
N ARG A 226 19.79 2.43 17.97
CA ARG A 226 18.69 3.40 17.94
C ARG A 226 17.69 3.11 16.83
N ALA A 227 18.15 2.73 15.63
CA ALA A 227 17.28 2.37 14.53
C ALA A 227 16.43 1.13 14.86
N ARG A 228 17.02 0.09 15.46
CA ARG A 228 16.31 -1.12 15.91
C ARG A 228 15.24 -0.81 16.96
N ALA A 229 15.59 -0.05 18.01
CA ALA A 229 14.65 0.30 19.07
C ALA A 229 13.46 1.14 18.57
N ARG A 230 13.70 2.07 17.64
CA ARG A 230 12.63 2.87 17.03
C ARG A 230 11.73 2.04 16.13
N TRP A 231 12.33 1.32 15.18
CA TRP A 231 11.56 0.56 14.19
C TRP A 231 10.88 -0.67 14.78
N GLY A 232 11.41 -1.25 15.86
CA GLY A 232 10.72 -2.29 16.63
C GLY A 232 9.38 -1.82 17.17
N ARG A 233 9.32 -0.61 17.77
CA ARG A 233 8.07 -0.02 18.27
C ARG A 233 7.06 0.28 17.16
N ILE A 234 7.53 0.84 16.04
CA ILE A 234 6.69 1.16 14.89
C ILE A 234 6.10 -0.12 14.27
N GLU A 235 6.94 -1.13 14.05
CA GLU A 235 6.50 -2.39 13.46
C GLU A 235 5.56 -3.16 14.40
N ALA A 236 5.78 -3.09 15.72
CA ALA A 236 4.85 -3.68 16.69
C ALA A 236 3.46 -3.02 16.65
N ARG A 237 3.40 -1.67 16.58
CA ARG A 237 2.12 -0.96 16.43
C ARG A 237 1.44 -1.31 15.11
N ARG A 238 2.20 -1.32 14.02
CA ARG A 238 1.70 -1.66 12.69
C ARG A 238 1.17 -3.09 12.63
N ARG A 239 1.87 -4.05 13.24
CA ARG A 239 1.40 -5.42 13.41
C ARG A 239 0.06 -5.46 14.12
N ARG A 240 -0.11 -4.80 15.27
CA ARG A 240 -1.41 -4.78 15.97
C ARG A 240 -2.57 -4.26 15.11
N VAL A 241 -2.34 -3.20 14.33
CA VAL A 241 -3.36 -2.65 13.42
C VAL A 241 -3.63 -3.61 12.27
N ALA A 242 -2.57 -4.16 11.68
CA ALA A 242 -2.68 -5.16 10.63
C ALA A 242 -3.39 -6.42 11.15
N ASP A 243 -3.12 -6.90 12.36
CA ASP A 243 -3.79 -8.06 12.95
C ASP A 243 -5.25 -7.76 13.28
N ALA A 244 -5.58 -6.51 13.65
CA ALA A 244 -6.96 -6.07 13.82
C ALA A 244 -7.74 -6.08 12.50
N ILE A 245 -7.11 -5.67 11.38
CA ILE A 245 -7.74 -5.51 10.04
C ILE A 245 -7.59 -6.75 9.15
N ALA A 246 -6.54 -7.53 9.32
CA ALA A 246 -6.24 -8.77 8.60
C ALA A 246 -6.60 -10.05 9.37
N GLY A 247 -6.64 -10.00 10.71
CA GLY A 247 -6.92 -11.12 11.60
C GLY A 247 -5.63 -11.69 12.16
N ALA A 248 -5.56 -11.90 13.48
CA ALA A 248 -4.44 -12.61 14.10
C ALA A 248 -4.40 -14.03 13.54
N GLN A 249 -3.35 -14.37 12.79
CA GLN A 249 -3.10 -15.76 12.43
C GLN A 249 -2.31 -16.42 13.53
N GLU A 250 -2.69 -17.65 13.89
CA GLU A 250 -1.87 -18.47 14.76
C GLU A 250 -0.50 -18.66 14.09
N PRO A 251 0.61 -18.52 14.83
CA PRO A 251 1.92 -18.82 14.27
C PRO A 251 1.89 -20.24 13.73
N SER A 252 2.21 -20.39 12.44
CA SER A 252 2.39 -21.70 11.83
C SER A 252 3.32 -22.51 12.73
N SER A 253 2.81 -23.61 13.26
CA SER A 253 3.64 -24.66 13.85
C SER A 253 4.45 -25.27 12.72
N GLU A 254 5.54 -24.62 12.33
CA GLU A 254 6.62 -25.38 11.73
C GLU A 254 7.00 -26.45 12.75
N PRO A 255 7.01 -27.74 12.37
CA PRO A 255 7.63 -28.73 13.22
C PRO A 255 9.08 -28.28 13.37
N THR A 256 9.46 -27.87 14.58
CA THR A 256 10.86 -27.77 14.97
C THR A 256 11.53 -29.04 14.46
N PRO A 257 12.57 -28.98 13.62
CA PRO A 257 13.33 -30.16 13.29
C PRO A 257 13.75 -30.76 14.63
N THR A 258 13.19 -31.90 14.97
CA THR A 258 13.60 -32.64 16.15
C THR A 258 15.10 -32.81 16.01
N ALA A 259 15.85 -32.31 16.99
CA ALA A 259 17.28 -32.53 17.09
C ALA A 259 17.49 -34.05 17.20
N GLY A 260 17.64 -34.72 16.06
CA GLY A 260 17.63 -36.17 16.00
C GLY A 260 17.77 -36.77 14.59
N GLU A 261 17.30 -36.11 13.53
CA GLU A 261 17.45 -36.65 12.18
C GLU A 261 18.64 -36.00 11.45
N ALA A 262 19.80 -36.64 11.59
CA ALA A 262 20.95 -36.37 10.73
C ALA A 262 20.58 -36.70 9.27
N PRO A 263 20.97 -35.88 8.28
CA PRO A 263 20.71 -36.19 6.89
C PRO A 263 21.47 -37.46 6.50
N ASP A 264 20.74 -38.48 6.04
CA ASP A 264 21.30 -39.74 5.56
C ASP A 264 22.27 -39.47 4.40
N ARG A 265 23.56 -39.67 4.67
CA ARG A 265 24.68 -39.37 3.79
C ARG A 265 24.86 -40.44 2.70
N LYS A 266 23.78 -41.03 2.19
CA LYS A 266 23.81 -42.14 1.22
C LYS A 266 23.23 -41.84 -0.17
N LEU A 267 22.66 -40.66 -0.40
CA LEU A 267 22.12 -40.30 -1.73
C LEU A 267 23.00 -39.37 -2.57
N ALA A 268 24.20 -39.00 -2.12
CA ALA A 268 25.16 -38.17 -2.88
C ALA A 268 26.20 -39.00 -3.68
N ARG A 269 25.86 -40.23 -4.05
CA ARG A 269 26.71 -41.07 -4.91
C ARG A 269 25.82 -41.88 -5.83
N ASN A 270 25.29 -41.22 -6.84
CA ASN A 270 24.95 -41.71 -8.18
C ASN A 270 23.97 -40.73 -8.80
N GLU A 271 24.51 -39.69 -9.44
CA GLU A 271 24.04 -39.04 -10.68
C GLU A 271 25.04 -37.96 -11.09
#